data_AF-A0A5P2DQS6-F1
#
_entry.id   AF-A0A5P2DQS6-F1
#
_cell.length_a   1.000
_cell.length_b   1.000
_cell.length_c   1.000
_cell.angle_alpha   90.00
_cell.angle_beta   90.00
_cell.angle_gamma   90.00
#
_symmetry.space_group_name_H-M   'P 1'
#
loop_
_entity.id
_entity.type
_entity.pdbx_description
1 polymer ?
#
loop_
_entity_poly.entity_id
_entity_poly.type
_entity_poly.pdbx_seq_one_letter_code
_entity_poly.pdbx_strand_id
1 'polypeptide(L)'
;MIIRQAAERVLLVRPGPGLVTAALVAGLDVWVVSDPVPRPPDARLPAELPPERLLRVDFDDTDALRALLADTVLEHGIGQVLHLTSDLGRGLDSAAAAAAEEVLRELAPRRGKPARGLPDAVAVRRILNESRTSAVRAEEARSVTEACSLAEDFPLPVVIKSADRSGCWWTVPVHDRPALDRWAEQAVAARHCAPYLVEELLTGAKFRVETLTVDGMHLVADIAPEGTAAPPHDAERAGIRATVRALLDLTGYESGTTRTDVLVSARGSRIAAATEPDRERAGTGRSRRATADGNERGTDR
;
A
#
# COMPACT_ATOMS: atom_id res chain seq x y z
N MET A 1 15.20 -38.54 -5.81
CA MET A 1 13.84 -38.23 -6.25
C MET A 1 13.54 -36.80 -5.83
N ILE A 2 13.74 -35.83 -6.72
CA ILE A 2 13.44 -34.42 -6.42
C ILE A 2 11.93 -34.29 -6.65
N ILE A 3 11.15 -34.25 -5.58
CA ILE A 3 9.77 -33.83 -5.67
C ILE A 3 9.86 -32.36 -6.09
N ARG A 4 9.59 -32.06 -7.37
CA ARG A 4 9.30 -30.69 -7.79
C ARG A 4 8.03 -30.32 -7.02
N GLN A 5 8.18 -29.58 -5.93
CA GLN A 5 7.06 -28.88 -5.32
C GLN A 5 6.34 -28.16 -6.48
N ALA A 6 5.05 -28.44 -6.66
CA ALA A 6 4.29 -27.73 -7.68
C ALA A 6 4.42 -26.24 -7.36
N ALA A 7 4.90 -25.45 -8.33
CA ALA A 7 5.03 -24.01 -8.15
C ALA A 7 3.69 -23.45 -7.69
N GLU A 8 3.73 -22.61 -6.65
CA GLU A 8 2.53 -22.00 -6.12
C GLU A 8 1.88 -21.13 -7.20
N ARG A 9 0.59 -21.40 -7.46
CA ARG A 9 -0.17 -20.70 -8.51
C ARG A 9 -0.75 -19.42 -7.95
N VAL A 10 -0.46 -18.32 -8.63
CA VAL A 10 -0.95 -17.00 -8.24
C VAL A 10 -1.69 -16.33 -9.38
N LEU A 11 -2.81 -15.69 -9.05
CA LEU A 11 -3.50 -14.78 -9.94
C LEU A 11 -3.18 -13.35 -9.51
N LEU A 12 -2.63 -12.55 -10.42
CA LEU A 12 -2.34 -11.14 -10.22
C LEU A 12 -3.41 -10.32 -10.93
N VAL A 13 -4.16 -9.50 -10.18
CA VAL A 13 -5.18 -8.65 -10.76
C VAL A 13 -4.61 -7.25 -10.98
N ARG A 14 -4.44 -6.90 -12.27
CA ARG A 14 -3.85 -5.66 -12.80
C ARG A 14 -2.51 -5.29 -12.15
N PRO A 15 -1.51 -6.17 -12.24
CA PRO A 15 -0.17 -5.89 -11.73
C PRO A 15 0.57 -4.89 -12.62
N GLY A 16 1.43 -4.08 -12.01
CA GLY A 16 2.52 -3.43 -12.73
C GLY A 16 3.56 -4.46 -13.22
N PRO A 17 4.37 -4.12 -14.23
CA PRO A 17 5.36 -5.04 -14.82
C PRO A 17 6.41 -5.51 -13.80
N GLY A 18 6.76 -4.67 -12.83
CA GLY A 18 7.69 -5.01 -11.74
C GLY A 18 7.17 -6.13 -10.86
N LEU A 19 5.86 -6.17 -10.59
CA LEU A 19 5.27 -7.23 -9.77
C LEU A 19 5.25 -8.57 -10.51
N VAL A 20 4.89 -8.56 -11.79
CA VAL A 20 4.92 -9.79 -12.61
C VAL A 20 6.35 -10.34 -12.65
N THR A 21 7.34 -9.47 -12.85
CA THR A 21 8.76 -9.84 -12.80
C THR A 21 9.13 -10.43 -11.43
N ALA A 22 8.72 -9.79 -10.33
CA ALA A 22 8.99 -10.30 -8.99
C ALA A 22 8.34 -11.68 -8.76
N ALA A 23 7.10 -11.89 -9.20
CA ALA A 23 6.42 -13.18 -9.06
C ALA A 23 7.11 -14.29 -9.86
N LEU A 24 7.55 -13.99 -11.08
CA LEU A 24 8.32 -14.93 -11.90
C LEU A 24 9.69 -15.24 -11.28
N VAL A 25 10.40 -14.24 -10.75
CA VAL A 25 11.67 -14.42 -10.03
C VAL A 25 11.50 -15.26 -8.76
N ALA A 26 10.35 -15.14 -8.08
CA ALA A 26 10.00 -15.99 -6.94
C ALA A 26 9.66 -17.45 -7.34
N GLY A 27 9.60 -17.76 -8.63
CA GLY A 27 9.26 -19.09 -9.12
C GLY A 27 7.77 -19.42 -9.02
N LEU A 28 6.91 -18.41 -8.90
CA LEU A 28 5.46 -18.58 -8.89
C LEU A 28 4.93 -18.92 -10.28
N ASP A 29 3.84 -19.67 -10.32
CA ASP A 29 3.10 -19.98 -11.54
C ASP A 29 2.02 -18.89 -11.73
N VAL A 30 2.30 -17.91 -12.59
CA VAL A 30 1.58 -16.62 -12.62
C VAL A 30 0.50 -16.57 -13.71
N TRP A 31 -0.71 -16.16 -13.31
CA TRP A 31 -1.78 -15.66 -14.18
C TRP A 31 -1.96 -14.17 -13.95
N VAL A 32 -2.30 -13.43 -14.99
CA VAL A 32 -2.50 -11.98 -14.93
C VAL A 32 -3.87 -11.64 -15.50
N VAL A 33 -4.67 -10.90 -14.74
CA VAL A 33 -5.90 -10.27 -15.24
C VAL A 33 -5.60 -8.81 -15.53
N SER A 34 -5.84 -8.35 -16.75
CA SER A 34 -5.60 -6.97 -17.17
C SER A 34 -6.82 -6.37 -17.85
N ASP A 35 -6.92 -5.04 -17.77
CA ASP A 35 -7.95 -4.28 -18.47
C ASP A 35 -7.60 -4.22 -19.99
N PRO A 36 -8.58 -4.40 -20.91
CA PRO A 36 -8.37 -4.28 -22.34
C PRO A 36 -8.00 -2.86 -22.80
N VAL A 37 -8.32 -1.81 -22.04
CA VAL A 37 -7.99 -0.43 -22.39
C VAL A 37 -6.50 -0.16 -22.15
N PRO A 38 -5.70 0.14 -23.20
CA PRO A 38 -4.27 0.35 -23.04
C PRO A 38 -3.98 1.65 -22.29
N ARG A 39 -3.08 1.57 -21.31
CA ARG A 39 -2.44 2.71 -20.64
C ARG A 39 -1.04 2.99 -21.22
N PRO A 40 -0.41 4.14 -20.92
CA PRO A 40 0.70 4.66 -21.72
C PRO A 40 1.83 3.64 -21.93
N PRO A 41 2.58 3.78 -23.04
CA PRO A 41 3.27 2.69 -23.76
C PRO A 41 4.42 1.96 -23.04
N ASP A 42 4.73 2.30 -21.77
CA ASP A 42 5.92 1.82 -21.07
C ASP A 42 5.67 0.62 -20.14
N ALA A 43 4.42 0.23 -19.88
CA ALA A 43 4.09 -0.90 -19.01
C ALA A 43 3.81 -2.18 -19.81
N ARG A 44 4.75 -2.63 -20.64
CA ARG A 44 4.64 -3.96 -21.23
C ARG A 44 4.92 -5.01 -20.16
N LEU A 45 4.01 -5.97 -20.05
CA LEU A 45 4.25 -7.13 -19.21
C LEU A 45 5.47 -7.90 -19.71
N PRO A 46 6.19 -8.60 -18.82
CA PRO A 46 7.37 -9.39 -19.17
C PRO A 46 7.04 -10.40 -20.27
N ALA A 47 7.95 -10.58 -21.23
CA ALA A 47 7.77 -11.50 -22.36
C ALA A 47 7.72 -12.98 -21.92
N GLU A 48 8.20 -13.25 -20.71
CA GLU A 48 8.19 -14.56 -20.06
C GLU A 48 6.79 -15.00 -19.64
N LEU A 49 5.80 -14.09 -19.59
CA LEU A 49 4.42 -14.44 -19.29
C LEU A 49 3.75 -15.06 -20.53
N PRO A 50 3.28 -16.32 -20.46
CA PRO A 50 2.57 -16.94 -21.57
C PRO A 50 1.30 -16.16 -21.94
N PRO A 51 1.01 -15.90 -23.22
CA PRO A 51 -0.19 -15.18 -23.65
C PRO A 51 -1.49 -15.80 -23.13
N GLU A 52 -1.52 -17.13 -22.96
CA GLU A 52 -2.68 -17.87 -22.46
C GLU A 52 -2.97 -17.58 -20.98
N ARG A 53 -2.00 -17.02 -20.26
CA ARG A 53 -2.11 -16.63 -18.84
C ARG A 53 -2.36 -15.15 -18.66
N LEU A 54 -2.49 -14.40 -19.76
CA LEU A 54 -2.93 -13.02 -19.76
C LEU A 54 -4.42 -12.97 -20.09
N LEU A 55 -5.22 -12.87 -19.04
CA LEU A 55 -6.67 -12.78 -19.12
C LEU A 55 -7.08 -11.31 -19.24
N ARG A 56 -7.98 -11.00 -20.18
CA ARG A 56 -8.49 -9.65 -20.39
C ARG A 56 -9.96 -9.58 -20.07
N VAL A 57 -10.32 -8.59 -19.27
CA VAL A 57 -11.72 -8.28 -18.92
C VAL A 57 -11.84 -6.80 -18.66
N ASP A 58 -12.97 -6.21 -19.04
CA ASP A 58 -13.30 -4.84 -18.67
C ASP A 58 -13.54 -4.78 -17.15
N PHE A 59 -12.79 -3.93 -16.45
CA PHE A 59 -12.91 -3.87 -14.99
C PHE A 59 -14.18 -3.14 -14.56
N ASP A 60 -14.80 -2.36 -15.46
CA ASP A 60 -16.09 -1.72 -15.23
C ASP A 60 -17.25 -2.73 -15.33
N ASP A 61 -17.06 -3.88 -15.98
CA ASP A 61 -17.99 -5.01 -15.97
C ASP A 61 -17.70 -5.95 -14.80
N THR A 62 -18.31 -5.64 -13.66
CA THR A 62 -18.08 -6.34 -12.39
C THR A 62 -18.52 -7.80 -12.42
N ASP A 63 -19.56 -8.12 -13.19
CA ASP A 63 -20.08 -9.49 -13.28
C ASP A 63 -19.17 -10.34 -14.18
N ALA A 64 -18.69 -9.78 -15.30
CA ALA A 64 -17.70 -10.45 -16.15
C ALA A 64 -16.38 -10.67 -15.41
N LEU A 65 -15.90 -9.67 -14.66
CA LEU A 65 -14.70 -9.81 -13.83
C LEU A 65 -14.89 -10.89 -12.76
N ARG A 66 -16.05 -10.92 -12.10
CA ARG A 66 -16.39 -11.94 -11.10
C ARG A 66 -16.34 -13.35 -11.69
N ALA A 67 -17.01 -13.56 -12.82
CA ALA A 67 -17.06 -14.85 -13.49
C ALA A 67 -15.65 -15.30 -13.89
N LEU A 68 -14.88 -14.42 -14.55
CA LEU A 68 -13.52 -14.72 -14.98
C LEU A 68 -12.62 -15.10 -13.80
N LEU A 69 -12.64 -14.33 -12.71
CA LEU A 69 -11.84 -14.63 -11.52
C LEU A 69 -12.21 -15.98 -10.90
N ALA A 70 -13.52 -16.25 -10.73
CA ALA A 70 -14.00 -17.49 -10.15
C ALA A 70 -13.65 -18.72 -11.01
N ASP A 71 -13.91 -18.64 -12.32
CA ASP A 71 -13.64 -19.71 -13.28
C ASP A 71 -12.15 -20.00 -13.36
N THR A 72 -11.32 -18.97 -13.48
CA THR A 72 -9.85 -19.11 -13.53
C THR A 72 -9.30 -19.76 -12.26
N VAL A 73 -9.76 -19.32 -11.08
CA VAL A 73 -9.31 -19.86 -9.80
C VAL A 73 -9.71 -21.34 -9.67
N LEU A 74 -10.92 -21.68 -10.09
CA LEU A 74 -11.44 -23.05 -10.06
C LEU A 74 -10.74 -23.97 -11.07
N GLU A 75 -10.67 -23.55 -12.33
CA GLU A 75 -10.13 -24.34 -13.44
C GLU A 75 -8.64 -24.66 -13.25
N HIS A 76 -7.86 -23.68 -12.79
CA HIS A 76 -6.42 -23.85 -12.63
C HIS A 76 -5.99 -24.19 -11.19
N GLY A 77 -6.95 -24.29 -10.26
CA GLY A 77 -6.67 -24.58 -8.86
C GLY A 77 -5.71 -23.55 -8.26
N ILE A 78 -5.99 -22.26 -8.47
CA ILE A 78 -5.16 -21.17 -7.99
C ILE A 78 -5.28 -21.07 -6.47
N GLY A 79 -4.16 -21.23 -5.77
CA GLY A 79 -4.10 -21.22 -4.32
C GLY A 79 -4.09 -19.80 -3.72
N GLN A 80 -3.60 -18.82 -4.48
CA GLN A 80 -3.51 -17.44 -4.05
C GLN A 80 -3.94 -16.45 -5.14
N VAL A 81 -4.72 -15.44 -4.76
CA VAL A 81 -4.97 -14.28 -5.62
C VAL A 81 -4.37 -13.07 -4.92
N LEU A 82 -3.41 -12.42 -5.59
CA LEU A 82 -2.71 -11.25 -5.09
C LEU A 82 -3.19 -10.03 -5.89
N HIS A 83 -3.53 -8.96 -5.20
CA HIS A 83 -3.98 -7.73 -5.82
C HIS A 83 -3.02 -6.58 -5.49
N LEU A 84 -2.68 -5.78 -6.51
CA LEU A 84 -2.03 -4.49 -6.28
C LEU A 84 -2.93 -3.36 -6.75
N THR A 85 -3.20 -2.44 -5.83
CA THR A 85 -3.91 -1.18 -6.07
C THR A 85 -3.02 -0.11 -6.74
N SER A 86 -1.88 -0.48 -7.33
CA SER A 86 -0.81 0.46 -7.62
C SER A 86 -1.07 1.45 -8.74
N ASP A 87 -2.00 1.15 -9.64
CA ASP A 87 -2.41 2.06 -10.70
C ASP A 87 -3.66 2.90 -10.38
N LEU A 88 -4.15 2.87 -9.13
CA LEU A 88 -5.33 3.64 -8.71
C LEU A 88 -5.08 5.14 -8.51
N GLY A 89 -3.88 5.63 -8.84
CA GLY A 89 -3.58 7.06 -8.91
C GLY A 89 -4.27 7.76 -10.09
N ARG A 90 -4.55 7.04 -11.18
CA ARG A 90 -5.29 7.56 -12.34
C ARG A 90 -6.12 6.44 -12.94
N GLY A 91 -7.45 6.48 -12.83
CA GLY A 91 -8.33 5.87 -13.83
C GLY A 91 -8.94 4.49 -13.58
N LEU A 92 -9.27 4.10 -12.35
CA LEU A 92 -10.53 3.36 -12.19
C LEU A 92 -11.48 4.26 -11.44
N ASP A 93 -12.70 4.38 -11.95
CA ASP A 93 -13.80 4.80 -11.11
C ASP A 93 -13.84 3.82 -9.93
N SER A 94 -13.87 4.37 -8.72
CA SER A 94 -13.64 3.64 -7.47
C SER A 94 -14.56 2.43 -7.25
N ALA A 95 -15.63 2.29 -8.04
CA ALA A 95 -16.60 1.21 -8.01
C ALA A 95 -16.07 -0.11 -8.57
N ALA A 96 -15.44 -0.10 -9.76
CA ALA A 96 -14.85 -1.28 -10.41
C ALA A 96 -13.81 -1.98 -9.54
N ALA A 97 -12.89 -1.19 -8.97
CA ALA A 97 -11.88 -1.70 -8.04
C ALA A 97 -12.49 -2.29 -6.76
N ALA A 98 -13.58 -1.72 -6.25
CA ALA A 98 -14.24 -2.21 -5.04
C ALA A 98 -15.00 -3.52 -5.29
N ALA A 99 -15.64 -3.66 -6.45
CA ALA A 99 -16.33 -4.87 -6.85
C ALA A 99 -15.34 -6.02 -7.13
N ALA A 100 -14.23 -5.74 -7.80
CA ALA A 100 -13.13 -6.69 -7.98
C ALA A 100 -12.64 -7.25 -6.62
N GLU A 101 -12.43 -6.37 -5.65
CA GLU A 101 -11.99 -6.77 -4.31
C GLU A 101 -13.05 -7.54 -3.53
N GLU A 102 -14.33 -7.26 -3.72
CA GLU A 102 -15.43 -8.02 -3.12
C GLU A 102 -15.45 -9.47 -3.62
N VAL A 103 -15.32 -9.66 -4.94
CA VAL A 103 -15.16 -10.99 -5.54
C VAL A 103 -13.97 -11.73 -4.92
N LEU A 104 -12.82 -11.07 -4.81
CA LEU A 104 -11.62 -11.68 -4.26
C LEU A 104 -11.76 -12.05 -2.78
N ARG A 105 -12.52 -11.25 -2.01
CA ARG A 105 -12.86 -11.53 -0.61
C ARG A 105 -13.77 -12.74 -0.50
N GLU A 106 -14.71 -12.93 -1.43
CA GLU A 106 -15.57 -14.11 -1.48
C GLU A 106 -14.81 -15.39 -1.86
N LEU A 107 -13.73 -15.26 -2.63
CA LEU A 107 -12.84 -16.38 -3.00
C LEU A 107 -11.79 -16.69 -1.93
N ALA A 108 -11.54 -15.76 -0.99
CA ALA A 108 -10.61 -15.88 0.13
C ALA A 108 -10.86 -17.02 1.15
N PRO A 109 -12.08 -17.52 1.43
CA PRO A 109 -12.31 -18.58 2.40
C PRO A 109 -11.71 -19.95 2.03
N ARG A 110 -11.19 -20.10 0.80
CA ARG A 110 -10.44 -21.30 0.34
C ARG A 110 -8.94 -21.24 0.67
N ARG A 111 -8.49 -20.21 1.39
CA ARG A 111 -7.10 -19.97 1.77
C ARG A 111 -6.58 -21.02 2.78
N GLY A 112 -5.31 -21.39 2.64
CA GLY A 112 -4.51 -21.89 3.75
C GLY A 112 -4.36 -20.83 4.86
N LYS A 113 -3.76 -21.20 5.99
CA LYS A 113 -3.57 -20.36 7.18
C LYS A 113 -3.15 -18.93 6.80
N PRO A 114 -3.83 -17.87 7.28
CA PRO A 114 -3.45 -16.51 6.92
C PRO A 114 -2.02 -16.25 7.40
N ALA A 115 -1.15 -15.85 6.46
CA ALA A 115 0.16 -15.31 6.80
C ALA A 115 -0.04 -14.16 7.81
N ARG A 116 0.87 -14.04 8.78
CA ARG A 116 0.83 -12.96 9.75
C ARG A 116 0.88 -11.64 9.00
N GLY A 117 -0.21 -10.89 9.04
CA GLY A 117 -0.25 -9.63 8.31
C GLY A 117 0.62 -8.55 8.96
N LEU A 118 0.87 -7.48 8.21
CA LEU A 118 1.53 -6.28 8.71
C LEU A 118 0.82 -5.79 9.99
N PRO A 119 1.60 -5.48 11.05
CA PRO A 119 1.07 -4.82 12.23
C PRO A 119 0.46 -3.45 11.91
N ASP A 120 -0.31 -2.90 12.84
CA ASP A 120 -0.82 -1.53 12.72
C ASP A 120 0.31 -0.48 12.72
N ALA A 121 -0.02 0.77 12.38
CA ALA A 121 0.96 1.83 12.24
C ALA A 121 1.74 2.13 13.52
N VAL A 122 1.13 1.98 14.70
CA VAL A 122 1.77 2.19 16.00
C VAL A 122 2.78 1.08 16.27
N ALA A 123 2.39 -0.17 16.06
CA ALA A 123 3.28 -1.32 16.20
C ALA A 123 4.44 -1.27 15.20
N VAL A 124 4.19 -0.93 13.93
CA VAL A 124 5.24 -0.73 12.92
C VAL A 124 6.20 0.36 13.36
N ARG A 125 5.70 1.52 13.81
CA ARG A 125 6.56 2.63 14.26
C ARG A 125 7.40 2.23 15.47
N ARG A 126 6.81 1.51 16.44
CA ARG A 126 7.53 1.00 17.62
C ARG A 126 8.70 0.10 17.20
N ILE A 127 8.45 -0.88 16.34
CA ILE A 127 9.46 -1.81 15.81
C ILE A 127 10.61 -1.06 15.11
N LEU A 128 10.27 -0.09 14.24
CA LEU A 128 11.27 0.73 13.53
C LEU A 128 12.14 1.55 14.50
N ASN A 129 11.52 2.17 15.51
CA ASN A 129 12.25 2.97 16.49
C ASN A 129 13.13 2.11 17.42
N GLU A 130 12.62 0.98 17.92
CA GLU A 130 13.36 0.06 18.78
C GLU A 130 14.57 -0.56 18.08
N SER A 131 14.40 -0.96 16.81
CA SER A 131 15.49 -1.49 15.98
C SER A 131 16.43 -0.42 15.43
N ARG A 132 16.12 0.86 15.65
CA ARG A 132 16.77 2.03 15.03
C ARG A 132 16.75 2.04 13.50
N THR A 133 15.97 1.16 12.88
CA THR A 133 15.75 1.12 11.44
C THR A 133 14.72 2.16 11.08
N SER A 134 15.09 3.17 10.30
CA SER A 134 14.16 4.25 9.97
C SER A 134 13.53 4.94 11.21
N ALA A 135 14.33 5.14 12.25
CA ALA A 135 13.87 5.79 13.47
C ALA A 135 13.46 7.25 13.22
N VAL A 136 12.36 7.63 13.88
CA VAL A 136 11.80 8.98 13.90
C VAL A 136 11.29 9.28 15.30
N ARG A 137 11.16 10.57 15.66
CA ARG A 137 10.43 10.94 16.88
C ARG A 137 8.96 10.57 16.72
N ALA A 138 8.45 9.74 17.62
CA ALA A 138 7.06 9.32 17.62
C ALA A 138 6.58 8.97 19.03
N GLU A 139 5.34 9.33 19.33
CA GLU A 139 4.68 9.02 20.60
C GLU A 139 3.24 8.53 20.37
N GLU A 140 2.82 7.56 21.18
CA GLU A 140 1.48 6.97 21.15
C GLU A 140 0.55 7.72 22.11
N ALA A 141 -0.63 8.08 21.63
CA ALA A 141 -1.70 8.69 22.43
C ALA A 141 -2.91 7.77 22.53
N ARG A 142 -3.56 7.76 23.69
CA ARG A 142 -4.76 6.95 23.98
C ARG A 142 -6.06 7.74 23.80
N SER A 143 -5.97 9.03 23.53
CA SER A 143 -7.12 9.90 23.29
C SER A 143 -6.77 11.05 22.35
N VAL A 144 -7.80 11.69 21.77
CA VAL A 144 -7.62 12.90 20.96
C VAL A 144 -6.95 14.02 21.78
N THR A 145 -7.37 14.22 23.02
CA THR A 145 -6.78 15.23 23.93
C THR A 145 -5.31 14.97 24.21
N GLU A 146 -4.92 13.72 24.44
CA GLU A 146 -3.52 13.35 24.62
C GLU A 146 -2.71 13.54 23.34
N ALA A 147 -3.26 13.18 22.18
CA ALA A 147 -2.61 13.42 20.89
C ALA A 147 -2.41 14.92 20.62
N CYS A 148 -3.38 15.77 20.97
CA CYS A 148 -3.21 17.22 20.90
C CYS A 148 -2.11 17.72 21.84
N SER A 149 -2.08 17.23 23.07
CA SER A 149 -1.05 17.63 24.05
C SER A 149 0.35 17.23 23.56
N LEU A 150 0.51 16.00 23.06
CA LEU A 150 1.76 15.53 22.45
C LEU A 150 2.14 16.35 21.22
N ALA A 151 1.18 16.73 20.37
CA ALA A 151 1.44 17.57 19.20
C ALA A 151 1.87 19.00 19.56
N GLU A 152 1.54 19.50 20.75
CA GLU A 152 2.05 20.78 21.28
C GLU A 152 3.47 20.63 21.86
N ASP A 153 3.79 19.47 22.45
CA ASP A 153 5.13 19.15 22.95
C ASP A 153 6.12 18.80 21.82
N PHE A 154 5.62 18.26 20.70
CA PHE A 154 6.36 18.16 19.45
C PHE A 154 6.39 19.54 18.76
N PRO A 155 7.56 20.08 18.37
CA PRO A 155 7.57 21.28 17.56
C PRO A 155 6.86 20.99 16.22
N LEU A 156 5.75 21.68 15.97
CA LEU A 156 5.04 21.60 14.69
C LEU A 156 6.00 21.95 13.53
N PRO A 157 5.85 21.33 12.36
CA PRO A 157 4.76 20.42 11.96
C PRO A 157 4.95 18.97 12.43
N VAL A 158 3.81 18.29 12.65
CA VAL A 158 3.74 16.85 12.99
C VAL A 158 2.85 16.10 12.01
N VAL A 159 2.89 14.78 12.07
CA VAL A 159 1.90 13.89 11.45
C VAL A 159 1.15 13.18 12.55
N ILE A 160 -0.17 13.21 12.49
CA ILE A 160 -1.02 12.42 13.37
C ILE A 160 -1.66 11.30 12.56
N LYS A 161 -1.49 10.07 13.03
CA LYS A 161 -2.12 8.88 12.45
C LYS A 161 -3.15 8.31 13.41
N SER A 162 -4.26 7.84 12.84
CA SER A 162 -5.38 7.29 13.61
C SER A 162 -6.16 6.30 12.77
N ALA A 163 -6.68 5.25 13.40
CA ALA A 163 -7.59 4.33 12.74
C ALA A 163 -9.03 4.84 12.81
N ASP A 164 -9.79 4.71 11.72
CA ASP A 164 -11.25 4.86 11.79
C ASP A 164 -11.93 3.59 12.35
N ARG A 165 -13.27 3.59 12.40
CA ARG A 165 -14.05 2.44 12.91
C ARG A 165 -13.84 1.14 12.12
N SER A 166 -13.36 1.22 10.89
CA SER A 166 -13.06 0.05 10.08
C SER A 166 -11.64 -0.48 10.28
N GLY A 167 -10.81 0.23 11.05
CA GLY A 167 -9.39 -0.06 11.20
C GLY A 167 -8.52 0.52 10.08
N CYS A 168 -9.09 1.33 9.18
CA CYS A 168 -8.32 2.02 8.15
C CYS A 168 -7.52 3.16 8.79
N TRP A 169 -6.21 3.18 8.54
CA TRP A 169 -5.31 4.18 9.10
C TRP A 169 -5.27 5.43 8.24
N TRP A 170 -5.61 6.55 8.87
CA TRP A 170 -5.50 7.89 8.32
C TRP A 170 -4.18 8.51 8.73
N THR A 171 -3.57 9.28 7.84
CA THR A 171 -2.33 10.01 8.08
C THR A 171 -2.57 11.48 7.75
N VAL A 172 -2.52 12.34 8.76
CA VAL A 172 -2.86 13.77 8.61
C VAL A 172 -1.66 14.63 9.02
N PRO A 173 -1.07 15.41 8.09
CA PRO A 173 -0.07 16.41 8.45
C PRO A 173 -0.75 17.60 9.15
N VAL A 174 -0.17 18.02 10.28
CA VAL A 174 -0.64 19.14 11.09
C VAL A 174 0.48 20.17 11.16
N HIS A 175 0.27 21.31 10.49
CA HIS A 175 1.30 22.34 10.31
C HIS A 175 1.26 23.44 11.36
N ASP A 176 0.09 23.70 11.93
CA ASP A 176 -0.15 24.80 12.86
C ASP A 176 -1.25 24.42 13.86
N ARG A 177 -1.42 25.24 14.90
CA ARG A 177 -2.42 25.02 15.94
C ARG A 177 -3.86 25.01 15.40
N PRO A 178 -4.27 25.93 14.50
CA PRO A 178 -5.59 25.83 13.87
C PRO A 178 -5.82 24.51 13.11
N ALA A 179 -4.80 23.93 12.48
CA ALA A 179 -4.89 22.62 11.85
C ALA A 179 -5.04 21.48 12.87
N LEU A 180 -4.40 21.61 14.04
CA LEU A 180 -4.57 20.65 15.14
C LEU A 180 -6.00 20.66 15.68
N ASP A 181 -6.59 21.84 15.85
CA ASP A 181 -7.99 21.99 16.29
C ASP A 181 -8.95 21.34 15.28
N ARG A 182 -8.77 21.61 13.97
CA ARG A 182 -9.57 20.98 12.91
C ARG A 182 -9.41 19.47 12.89
N TRP A 183 -8.19 18.97 13.08
CA TRP A 183 -7.94 17.53 13.16
C TRP A 183 -8.69 16.89 14.33
N ALA A 184 -8.68 17.53 15.51
CA ALA A 184 -9.36 17.02 16.69
C ALA A 184 -10.89 16.94 16.49
N GLU A 185 -11.49 18.00 15.93
CA GLU A 185 -12.92 18.02 15.58
C GLU A 185 -13.27 16.90 14.59
N GLN A 186 -12.45 16.71 13.56
CA GLN A 186 -12.65 15.66 12.55
C GLN A 186 -12.51 14.25 13.15
N ALA A 187 -11.50 14.01 13.99
CA ALA A 187 -11.29 12.72 14.62
C ALA A 187 -12.49 12.31 15.51
N VAL A 188 -13.06 13.26 16.25
CA VAL A 188 -14.27 13.04 17.06
C VAL A 188 -15.49 12.78 16.17
N ALA A 189 -15.72 13.62 15.16
CA ALA A 189 -16.86 13.50 14.26
C ALA A 189 -16.84 12.17 13.47
N ALA A 190 -15.66 11.77 12.98
CA ALA A 190 -15.44 10.52 12.26
C ALA A 190 -15.33 9.30 13.18
N ARG A 191 -15.36 9.50 14.50
CA ARG A 191 -15.22 8.44 15.53
C ARG A 191 -13.96 7.60 15.32
N HIS A 192 -12.83 8.27 15.14
CA HIS A 192 -11.53 7.61 15.11
C HIS A 192 -11.24 6.95 16.46
N CYS A 193 -10.56 5.82 16.41
CA CYS A 193 -10.28 4.98 17.56
C CYS A 193 -8.80 5.10 17.94
N ALA A 194 -8.55 5.11 19.25
CA ALA A 194 -7.20 4.91 19.78
C ALA A 194 -6.69 3.50 19.41
N PRO A 195 -5.36 3.30 19.34
CA PRO A 195 -4.32 4.30 19.60
C PRO A 195 -4.14 5.32 18.47
N TYR A 196 -3.72 6.52 18.85
CA TYR A 196 -3.25 7.59 17.97
C TYR A 196 -1.72 7.58 17.96
N LEU A 197 -1.13 7.98 16.84
CA LEU A 197 0.32 8.09 16.70
C LEU A 197 0.68 9.51 16.27
N VAL A 198 1.47 10.21 17.08
CA VAL A 198 2.01 11.52 16.76
C VAL A 198 3.47 11.33 16.37
N GLU A 199 3.86 11.72 15.16
CA GLU A 199 5.21 11.60 14.63
C GLU A 199 5.74 12.97 14.17
N GLU A 200 7.06 13.14 14.13
CA GLU A 200 7.63 14.26 13.37
C GLU A 200 7.22 14.18 11.89
N LEU A 201 6.94 15.33 11.27
CA LEU A 201 6.67 15.36 9.83
C LEU A 201 7.95 15.06 9.06
N LEU A 202 7.98 13.90 8.40
CA LEU A 202 9.05 13.55 7.47
C LEU A 202 9.01 14.45 6.24
N THR A 203 10.18 14.87 5.77
CA THR A 203 10.37 15.68 4.57
C THR A 203 11.38 15.03 3.63
N GLY A 204 11.33 15.39 2.34
CA GLY A 204 12.21 14.84 1.31
C GLY A 204 11.44 14.32 0.10
N ALA A 205 12.17 13.69 -0.83
CA ALA A 205 11.58 13.07 -2.01
C ALA A 205 10.78 11.83 -1.59
N LYS A 206 9.50 11.77 -1.97
CA LYS A 206 8.61 10.67 -1.63
C LYS A 206 8.62 9.62 -2.73
N PHE A 207 8.74 8.36 -2.33
CA PHE A 207 8.66 7.20 -3.20
C PHE A 207 7.64 6.21 -2.66
N ARG A 208 6.84 5.66 -3.56
CA ARG A 208 6.02 4.49 -3.32
C ARG A 208 6.80 3.25 -3.71
N VAL A 209 6.83 2.27 -2.81
CA VAL A 209 7.53 1.01 -3.01
C VAL A 209 6.55 -0.13 -2.95
N GLU A 210 6.56 -0.97 -3.99
CA GLU A 210 5.80 -2.21 -4.04
C GLU A 210 6.70 -3.40 -3.79
N THR A 211 6.26 -4.29 -2.91
CA THR A 211 7.03 -5.48 -2.56
C THR A 211 6.14 -6.72 -2.60
N LEU A 212 6.64 -7.78 -3.24
CA LEU A 212 6.13 -9.13 -3.12
C LEU A 212 6.98 -9.89 -2.11
N THR A 213 6.32 -10.59 -1.18
CA THR A 213 6.97 -11.50 -0.25
C THR A 213 6.48 -12.92 -0.46
N VAL A 214 7.42 -13.87 -0.56
CA VAL A 214 7.15 -15.31 -0.66
C VAL A 214 8.13 -16.02 0.27
N ASP A 215 7.62 -16.77 1.24
CA ASP A 215 8.41 -17.48 2.26
C ASP A 215 9.50 -16.60 2.91
N GLY A 216 9.13 -15.36 3.25
CA GLY A 216 10.03 -14.36 3.85
C GLY A 216 11.01 -13.69 2.85
N MET A 217 11.04 -14.11 1.58
CA MET A 217 11.85 -13.44 0.56
C MET A 217 11.17 -12.18 0.04
N HIS A 218 11.74 -11.02 0.36
CA HIS A 218 11.22 -9.70 -0.01
C HIS A 218 11.76 -9.19 -1.36
N LEU A 219 10.94 -9.30 -2.41
CA LEU A 219 11.21 -8.81 -3.75
C LEU A 219 10.57 -7.45 -3.97
N VAL A 220 11.39 -6.39 -3.94
CA VAL A 220 10.95 -5.03 -4.28
C VAL A 220 10.68 -4.98 -5.78
N ALA A 221 9.39 -4.95 -6.11
CA ALA A 221 8.84 -5.03 -7.46
C ALA A 221 8.95 -3.69 -8.19
N ASP A 222 8.62 -2.58 -7.51
CA ASP A 222 8.70 -1.25 -8.10
C ASP A 222 9.05 -0.17 -7.06
N ILE A 223 9.67 0.90 -7.53
CA ILE A 223 9.94 2.13 -6.78
C ILE A 223 9.55 3.31 -7.66
N ALA A 224 8.36 3.84 -7.40
CA ALA A 224 7.78 4.95 -8.15
C ALA A 224 7.93 6.27 -7.39
N PRO A 225 8.48 7.34 -8.00
CA PRO A 225 8.45 8.66 -7.38
C PRO A 225 7.01 9.18 -7.27
N GLU A 226 6.70 9.90 -6.18
CA GLU A 226 5.43 10.60 -5.99
C GLU A 226 5.60 12.13 -6.05
N GLY A 227 4.56 12.81 -6.52
CA GLY A 227 4.54 14.27 -6.63
C GLY A 227 5.57 14.78 -7.64
N THR A 228 6.47 15.65 -7.19
CA THR A 228 7.53 16.26 -8.00
C THR A 228 8.88 15.55 -7.87
N ALA A 229 8.93 14.41 -7.18
CA ALA A 229 10.17 13.65 -7.03
C ALA A 229 10.70 13.15 -8.38
N ALA A 230 12.00 13.29 -8.60
CA ALA A 230 12.66 12.66 -9.73
C ALA A 230 12.79 11.15 -9.49
N PRO A 231 12.92 10.33 -10.55
CA PRO A 231 13.28 8.91 -10.41
C PRO A 231 14.55 8.76 -9.57
N PRO A 232 14.62 7.77 -8.66
CA PRO A 232 15.75 7.65 -7.74
C PRO A 232 16.98 7.14 -8.48
N HIS A 233 18.15 7.70 -8.14
CA HIS A 233 19.44 7.19 -8.59
C HIS A 233 19.78 5.85 -7.93
N ASP A 234 20.78 5.12 -8.44
CA ASP A 234 21.06 3.74 -8.00
C ASP A 234 21.35 3.59 -6.50
N ALA A 235 22.10 4.53 -5.93
CA ALA A 235 22.41 4.54 -4.49
C ALA A 235 21.15 4.75 -3.64
N GLU A 236 20.29 5.69 -4.03
CA GLU A 236 19.01 5.95 -3.35
C GLU A 236 18.10 4.73 -3.47
N ARG A 237 18.02 4.15 -4.67
CA ARG A 237 17.26 2.93 -4.93
C ARG A 237 17.73 1.77 -4.06
N ALA A 238 19.03 1.61 -3.87
CA ALA A 238 19.59 0.61 -2.96
C ALA A 238 19.20 0.88 -1.50
N GLY A 239 19.29 2.14 -1.05
CA GLY A 239 18.88 2.57 0.29
C GLY A 239 17.39 2.34 0.58
N ILE A 240 16.52 2.68 -0.38
CA ILE A 240 15.08 2.42 -0.33
C ILE A 240 14.82 0.92 -0.20
N ARG A 241 15.42 0.09 -1.07
CA ARG A 241 15.25 -1.37 -1.02
C ARG A 241 15.70 -1.96 0.31
N ALA A 242 16.85 -1.55 0.81
CA ALA A 242 17.39 -2.04 2.08
C ALA A 242 16.45 -1.69 3.24
N THR A 243 15.95 -0.45 3.26
CA THR A 243 15.04 0.04 4.32
C THR A 243 13.71 -0.70 4.32
N VAL A 244 13.11 -0.92 3.15
CA VAL A 244 11.83 -1.64 3.02
C VAL A 244 11.97 -3.11 3.39
N ARG A 245 13.04 -3.78 2.94
CA ARG A 245 13.30 -5.18 3.33
C ARG A 245 13.48 -5.32 4.83
N ALA A 246 14.28 -4.43 5.44
CA ALA A 246 14.49 -4.43 6.87
C ALA A 246 13.19 -4.25 7.66
N LEU A 247 12.27 -3.40 7.21
CA LEU A 247 10.93 -3.32 7.82
C LEU A 247 10.22 -4.68 7.79
N LEU A 248 10.14 -5.30 6.62
CA LEU A 248 9.37 -6.53 6.44
C LEU A 248 9.98 -7.68 7.25
N ASP A 249 11.31 -7.79 7.28
CA ASP A 249 12.06 -8.72 8.14
C ASP A 249 11.72 -8.50 9.63
N LEU A 250 11.78 -7.24 10.09
CA LEU A 250 11.53 -6.88 11.49
C LEU A 250 10.08 -7.13 11.92
N THR A 251 9.12 -7.01 10.99
CA THR A 251 7.71 -7.34 11.24
C THR A 251 7.42 -8.84 11.18
N GLY A 252 8.36 -9.65 10.67
CA GLY A 252 8.16 -11.07 10.40
C GLY A 252 7.10 -11.29 9.32
N TYR A 253 7.06 -10.42 8.31
CA TYR A 253 6.15 -10.55 7.19
C TYR A 253 6.64 -11.67 6.28
N GLU A 254 5.83 -12.71 6.02
CA GLU A 254 6.32 -13.92 5.34
C GLU A 254 5.70 -14.14 3.96
N SER A 255 4.55 -13.54 3.68
CA SER A 255 3.86 -13.75 2.40
C SER A 255 2.88 -12.62 2.10
N GLY A 256 2.78 -12.27 0.81
CA GLY A 256 1.80 -11.32 0.28
C GLY A 256 2.43 -10.09 -0.35
N THR A 257 1.61 -9.10 -0.64
CA THR A 257 2.07 -7.83 -1.22
C THR A 257 1.96 -6.69 -0.22
N THR A 258 2.91 -5.77 -0.29
CA THR A 258 2.90 -4.55 0.54
C THR A 258 3.17 -3.32 -0.32
N ARG A 259 2.55 -2.21 0.09
CA ARG A 259 2.93 -0.87 -0.34
C ARG A 259 3.62 -0.17 0.83
N THR A 260 4.78 0.41 0.57
CA THR A 260 5.51 1.21 1.56
C THR A 260 5.79 2.60 1.01
N ASP A 261 5.41 3.62 1.75
CA ASP A 261 5.75 5.01 1.46
C ASP A 261 7.08 5.34 2.14
N VAL A 262 8.07 5.74 1.35
CA VAL A 262 9.42 6.07 1.80
C VAL A 262 9.76 7.51 1.43
N LEU A 263 10.21 8.31 2.39
CA LEU A 263 10.83 9.61 2.14
C LEU A 263 12.34 9.50 2.19
N VAL A 264 13.01 10.11 1.21
CA VAL A 264 14.47 10.19 1.13
C VAL A 264 14.91 11.63 1.36
N SER A 265 15.79 11.82 2.34
CA SER A 265 16.40 13.11 2.69
C SER A 265 17.90 12.94 2.95
N ALA A 266 18.58 14.03 3.34
CA ALA A 266 19.97 13.97 3.81
C ALA A 266 20.19 13.03 5.01
N ARG A 267 19.13 12.67 5.75
CA ARG A 267 19.18 11.69 6.86
C ARG A 267 18.98 10.24 6.40
N GLY A 268 18.94 10.01 5.09
CA GLY A 268 18.67 8.72 4.47
C GLY A 268 17.17 8.45 4.27
N SER A 269 16.86 7.21 3.88
CA SER A 269 15.49 6.73 3.67
C SER A 269 14.75 6.55 5.00
N ARG A 270 13.49 6.98 5.04
CA ARG A 270 12.58 6.82 6.18
C ARG A 270 11.20 6.37 5.73
N ILE A 271 10.66 5.40 6.45
CA ILE A 271 9.33 4.83 6.24
C ILE A 271 8.29 5.76 6.86
N ALA A 272 7.39 6.25 6.02
CA ALA A 272 6.23 7.04 6.44
C ALA A 272 5.01 6.16 6.69
N ALA A 273 4.76 5.15 5.86
CA ALA A 273 3.65 4.23 6.01
C ALA A 273 3.97 2.88 5.34
N ALA A 274 3.34 1.82 5.82
CA ALA A 274 3.33 0.52 5.18
C ALA A 274 1.94 -0.09 5.30
N THR A 275 1.40 -0.60 4.20
CA THR A 275 0.06 -1.17 4.13
C THR A 275 0.05 -2.43 3.29
N GLU A 276 -0.87 -3.34 3.62
CA GLU A 276 -1.28 -4.41 2.72
C GLU A 276 -2.38 -3.87 1.80
N PRO A 277 -2.17 -3.85 0.48
CA PRO A 277 -3.19 -3.42 -0.48
C PRO A 277 -4.49 -4.22 -0.33
N ASP A 278 -4.39 -5.51 0.05
CA ASP A 278 -5.53 -6.39 0.30
C ASP A 278 -6.34 -6.02 1.56
N ARG A 279 -5.79 -5.20 2.48
CA ARG A 279 -6.45 -4.76 3.73
C ARG A 279 -6.76 -3.27 3.80
N GLU A 280 -6.34 -2.48 2.81
CA GLU A 280 -6.50 -1.02 2.77
C GLU A 280 -7.98 -0.54 2.74
N ARG A 281 -8.96 -1.45 2.63
CA ARG A 281 -10.36 -1.11 2.30
C ARG A 281 -11.46 -1.73 3.15
N ALA A 282 -11.23 -1.93 4.45
CA ALA A 282 -12.36 -2.13 5.37
C ALA A 282 -13.24 -0.86 5.52
N GLY A 283 -12.76 0.33 5.12
CA GLY A 283 -13.48 1.60 5.19
C GLY A 283 -13.96 2.06 3.81
N THR A 284 -15.26 1.95 3.55
CA THR A 284 -15.87 2.15 2.23
C THR A 284 -15.76 3.58 1.68
N GLY A 285 -15.70 3.66 0.35
CA GLY A 285 -15.45 4.85 -0.45
C GLY A 285 -16.32 6.06 -0.11
N ARG A 286 -15.69 7.11 0.42
CA ARG A 286 -16.15 8.51 0.31
C ARG A 286 -15.05 9.56 0.47
N SER A 287 -13.78 9.16 0.51
CA SER A 287 -12.70 10.06 0.97
C SER A 287 -11.92 10.80 -0.12
N ARG A 288 -12.25 10.64 -1.41
CA ARG A 288 -11.48 11.28 -2.49
C ARG A 288 -11.99 12.67 -2.93
N ARG A 289 -13.00 13.23 -2.26
CA ARG A 289 -13.62 14.51 -2.66
C ARG A 289 -13.33 15.71 -1.75
N ALA A 290 -12.45 15.60 -0.77
CA ALA A 290 -12.17 16.68 0.18
C ALA A 290 -10.82 17.41 -0.02
N THR A 291 -10.05 17.11 -1.07
CA THR A 291 -8.73 17.76 -1.31
C THR A 291 -8.61 18.45 -2.67
N ALA A 292 -9.70 18.55 -3.43
CA ALA A 292 -9.76 19.33 -4.68
C ALA A 292 -10.52 20.64 -4.46
N ASP A 293 -10.02 21.50 -3.57
CA ASP A 293 -10.30 22.94 -3.59
C ASP A 293 -9.13 23.68 -2.91
N GLY A 294 -7.95 23.47 -3.49
CA GLY A 294 -6.81 24.36 -3.35
C GLY A 294 -6.42 24.77 -4.75
N ASN A 295 -7.22 25.64 -5.38
CA ASN A 295 -6.81 26.27 -6.63
C ASN A 295 -6.74 27.77 -6.44
N GLU A 296 -5.51 28.26 -6.61
CA GLU A 296 -5.15 29.65 -6.71
C GLU A 296 -6.03 30.36 -7.73
N ARG A 297 -6.49 31.56 -7.37
CA ARG A 297 -6.68 32.65 -8.33
C ARG A 297 -6.37 33.96 -7.62
N GLY A 298 -5.19 34.50 -7.89
CA GLY A 298 -4.97 35.94 -7.77
C GLY A 298 -5.82 36.69 -8.80
N THR A 299 -6.21 37.91 -8.46
CA THR A 299 -6.34 39.05 -9.38
C THR A 299 -6.51 40.33 -8.57
N ASP A 300 -5.62 41.28 -8.86
CA ASP A 300 -5.70 42.74 -8.74
C ASP A 300 -6.90 43.37 -8.01
N ARG A 301 -6.62 44.07 -6.90
CA ARG A 301 -6.57 45.55 -6.84
C ARG A 301 -6.13 46.02 -5.46
#